data_AF-A0A517LWI5-F1
#
_entry.id   AF-A0A517LWI5-F1
#
_cell.length_a   1.000
_cell.length_b   1.000
_cell.length_c   1.000
_cell.angle_alpha   90.00
_cell.angle_beta   90.00
_cell.angle_gamma   90.00
#
_symmetry.space_group_name_H-M   'P 1'
#
loop_
_entity.id
_entity.type
_entity.pdbx_description
1 polymer ?
#
loop_
_entity_poly.entity_id
_entity_poly.type
_entity_poly.pdbx_seq_one_letter_code
_entity_poly.pdbx_strand_id
1 'polypeptide(L)'
;MKTNDRLPMMVKILCLFLPATALFGQSTDWPQWRGPHRDGKAAEQALLQQWPEGGPKLKWTFRDCGVGYSGFSIVGDQLFTMGLEEGQCYVIAVKPSDGSELWRTPIGPAAKEDAYLMGWGGGPRSTPTVDGDHLYALSDTGVLACLKTADGELVWKVSLVDDFGGSIPKWGYSESALIDGDRVIVTPGGKNFMIGLDKQTGKQIWGSEGIEAKAQYASVIKHTVDGITFYVTASNPGLIAVDATSGKQVFADTGTANGVAVIPTPIATGDFVYHTSAYDAGNTLVKLAKGDSGTLAVEPVYSLSKESKSMENHHGGVVLVDGVIYGFTKTNRGNWMAQDFQTGDTLWMESVGKTRSGSIAYADGRLYCYGDQDGSVVLAEPSRNGLVVKGKLVLPEQTDIDRGKGAIWAHPVIAGNTLFLRDQDLVFAFDLKR
;
A
#
# COMPACT_ATOMS: atom_id res chain seq x y z
N MET A 1 3.18 -73.04 -54.24
CA MET A 1 4.07 -73.90 -53.43
C MET A 1 4.83 -73.00 -52.46
N LYS A 2 4.45 -73.07 -51.17
CA LYS A 2 5.12 -72.62 -49.93
C LYS A 2 5.97 -71.33 -49.89
N THR A 3 5.39 -70.33 -49.23
CA THR A 3 5.91 -69.51 -48.09
C THR A 3 7.29 -68.84 -48.17
N ASN A 4 7.30 -67.51 -48.02
CA ASN A 4 8.00 -66.87 -46.89
C ASN A 4 7.61 -65.40 -46.75
N ASP A 5 6.74 -65.14 -45.78
CA ASP A 5 6.47 -63.81 -45.24
C ASP A 5 7.64 -63.39 -44.34
N ARG A 6 8.21 -62.22 -44.60
CA ARG A 6 9.08 -61.50 -43.64
C ARG A 6 8.45 -60.15 -43.35
N LEU A 7 7.86 -60.00 -42.17
CA LEU A 7 7.45 -58.72 -41.61
C LEU A 7 8.68 -57.84 -41.34
N PRO A 8 8.65 -56.53 -41.63
CA PRO A 8 9.67 -55.61 -41.18
C PRO A 8 9.49 -55.25 -39.69
N MET A 9 10.59 -55.33 -38.94
CA MET A 9 10.70 -54.97 -37.54
C MET A 9 10.62 -53.43 -37.40
N MET A 10 9.46 -52.94 -36.97
CA MET A 10 9.19 -51.52 -36.76
C MET A 10 9.71 -51.12 -35.38
N VAL A 11 10.88 -50.47 -35.33
CA VAL A 11 11.46 -49.90 -34.10
C VAL A 11 10.58 -48.73 -33.66
N LYS A 12 9.71 -48.94 -32.67
CA LYS A 12 8.98 -47.86 -32.00
C LYS A 12 9.95 -47.13 -31.06
N ILE A 13 10.49 -46.00 -31.52
CA ILE A 13 11.15 -45.03 -30.65
C ILE A 13 10.06 -44.40 -29.79
N LEU A 14 9.99 -44.83 -28.52
CA LEU A 14 9.13 -44.23 -27.52
C LEU A 14 9.79 -42.92 -27.06
N CYS A 15 9.48 -41.81 -27.73
CA CYS A 15 9.83 -40.48 -27.23
C CYS A 15 9.03 -40.21 -25.95
N LEU A 16 9.65 -40.42 -24.79
CA LEU A 16 9.15 -39.87 -23.53
C LEU A 16 9.20 -38.34 -23.62
N PHE A 17 8.06 -37.72 -23.95
CA PHE A 17 7.82 -36.31 -23.66
C PHE A 17 7.71 -36.18 -22.14
N LEU A 18 8.80 -35.82 -21.46
CA LEU A 18 8.69 -35.24 -20.13
C LEU A 18 7.98 -33.89 -20.27
N PRO A 19 6.86 -33.65 -19.57
CA PRO A 19 6.32 -32.30 -19.49
C PRO A 19 7.35 -31.46 -18.72
N ALA A 20 7.99 -30.52 -19.43
CA ALA A 20 8.71 -29.43 -18.78
C ALA A 20 7.65 -28.58 -18.07
N THR A 21 7.35 -28.91 -16.81
CA THR A 21 6.73 -27.97 -15.90
C THR A 21 7.72 -26.82 -15.73
N ALA A 22 7.54 -25.76 -16.51
CA ALA A 22 8.13 -24.48 -16.18
C ALA A 22 7.67 -24.15 -14.77
N LEU A 23 8.58 -24.24 -13.81
CA LEU A 23 8.45 -23.59 -12.52
C LEU A 23 8.46 -22.10 -12.84
N PHE A 24 7.30 -21.55 -13.19
CA PHE A 24 7.06 -20.13 -13.04
C PHE A 24 7.12 -19.89 -11.54
N GLY A 25 8.31 -19.64 -11.01
CA GLY A 25 8.45 -19.09 -9.67
C GLY A 25 7.58 -17.85 -9.64
N GLN A 26 6.61 -17.82 -8.75
CA GLN A 26 5.79 -16.64 -8.57
C GLN A 26 6.73 -15.48 -8.21
N SER A 27 6.60 -14.37 -8.93
CA SER A 27 7.45 -13.21 -8.63
C SER A 27 7.22 -12.77 -7.20
N THR A 28 8.30 -12.49 -6.47
CA THR A 28 8.25 -11.95 -5.10
C THR A 28 8.17 -10.43 -5.09
N ASP A 29 7.78 -9.83 -6.22
CA ASP A 29 7.71 -8.39 -6.42
C ASP A 29 6.63 -7.73 -5.54
N TRP A 30 6.88 -6.46 -5.24
CA TRP A 30 5.99 -5.57 -4.53
C TRP A 30 5.83 -4.29 -5.38
N PRO A 31 5.05 -4.32 -6.47
CA PRO A 31 5.11 -3.27 -7.49
C PRO A 31 4.39 -1.96 -7.13
N GLN A 32 3.64 -1.93 -6.02
CA GLN A 32 2.78 -0.82 -5.67
C GLN A 32 2.47 -0.74 -4.17
N TRP A 33 1.75 0.32 -3.79
CA TRP A 33 1.21 0.54 -2.44
C TRP A 33 0.61 -0.73 -1.85
N ARG A 34 1.10 -1.11 -0.67
CA ARG A 34 0.62 -2.28 0.10
C ARG A 34 0.62 -3.60 -0.69
N GLY A 35 1.51 -3.76 -1.66
CA GLY A 35 1.79 -5.03 -2.30
C GLY A 35 1.01 -5.24 -3.59
N PRO A 36 1.16 -6.41 -4.24
CA PRO A 36 0.59 -6.69 -5.56
C PRO A 36 -0.93 -6.50 -5.62
N HIS A 37 -1.63 -6.65 -4.49
CA HIS A 37 -3.09 -6.55 -4.38
C HIS A 37 -3.58 -5.37 -3.53
N ARG A 38 -2.69 -4.47 -3.10
CA ARG A 38 -2.98 -3.33 -2.19
C ARG A 38 -3.59 -3.71 -0.83
N ASP A 39 -3.43 -4.96 -0.39
CA ASP A 39 -4.02 -5.51 0.83
C ASP A 39 -3.03 -5.65 2.00
N GLY A 40 -1.78 -5.23 1.78
CA GLY A 40 -0.69 -5.29 2.75
C GLY A 40 0.00 -6.65 2.83
N LYS A 41 -0.20 -7.52 1.83
CA LYS A 41 0.37 -8.87 1.81
C LYS A 41 1.46 -9.01 0.76
N ALA A 42 2.55 -9.67 1.12
CA ALA A 42 3.59 -10.08 0.19
C ALA A 42 3.17 -11.34 -0.58
N ALA A 43 3.78 -11.56 -1.74
CA ALA A 43 3.79 -12.87 -2.37
C ALA A 43 4.57 -13.90 -1.52
N GLU A 44 4.22 -15.17 -1.66
CA GLU A 44 4.88 -16.27 -0.94
C GLU A 44 6.35 -16.39 -1.34
N GLN A 45 7.25 -16.52 -0.36
CA GLN A 45 8.69 -16.50 -0.64
C GLN A 45 9.58 -17.30 0.34
N ALA A 46 9.00 -18.15 1.19
CA ALA A 46 9.69 -18.99 2.19
C ALA A 46 10.58 -18.22 3.18
N LEU A 47 9.95 -17.39 4.02
CA LEU A 47 10.60 -16.50 4.99
C LEU A 47 10.86 -17.15 6.36
N LEU A 48 11.81 -16.57 7.11
CA LEU A 48 12.04 -16.85 8.52
C LEU A 48 10.74 -16.75 9.35
N GLN A 49 10.40 -17.85 10.00
CA GLN A 49 9.18 -17.98 10.82
C GLN A 49 9.39 -17.55 12.28
N GLN A 50 10.64 -17.38 12.68
CA GLN A 50 11.11 -16.92 13.97
C GLN A 50 12.41 -16.16 13.73
N TRP A 51 12.57 -14.99 14.33
CA TRP A 51 13.83 -14.25 14.26
C TRP A 51 14.77 -14.63 15.40
N PRO A 52 16.10 -14.55 15.18
CA PRO A 52 17.07 -14.63 16.26
C PRO A 52 16.96 -13.40 17.18
N GLU A 53 17.67 -13.45 18.31
CA GLU A 53 17.79 -12.30 19.20
C GLU A 53 18.38 -11.10 18.44
N GLY A 54 17.76 -9.92 18.58
CA GLY A 54 18.13 -8.71 17.85
C GLY A 54 17.51 -8.57 16.46
N GLY A 55 16.85 -9.61 15.94
CA GLY A 55 16.16 -9.55 14.65
C GLY A 55 16.97 -10.12 13.48
N PRO A 56 16.43 -10.06 12.26
CA PRO A 56 17.10 -10.56 11.06
C PRO A 56 18.41 -9.80 10.77
N LYS A 57 19.29 -10.42 9.99
CA LYS A 57 20.59 -9.82 9.65
C LYS A 57 20.39 -8.57 8.77
N LEU A 58 20.96 -7.44 9.18
CA LEU A 58 21.06 -6.26 8.32
C LEU A 58 21.96 -6.57 7.11
N LYS A 59 21.44 -6.36 5.89
CA LYS A 59 22.18 -6.48 4.63
C LYS A 59 22.93 -5.19 4.34
N TRP A 60 22.21 -4.06 4.39
CA TRP A 60 22.74 -2.73 4.08
C TRP A 60 21.83 -1.63 4.63
N THR A 61 22.39 -0.44 4.74
CA THR A 61 21.66 0.82 5.00
C THR A 61 22.00 1.81 3.89
N PHE A 62 20.98 2.37 3.24
CA PHE A 62 21.10 3.50 2.33
C PHE A 62 20.69 4.78 3.07
N ARG A 63 21.49 5.85 3.00
CA ARG A 63 21.37 7.05 3.85
C ARG A 63 21.01 8.33 3.10
N ASP A 64 20.70 8.20 1.82
CA ASP A 64 20.53 9.35 0.92
C ASP A 64 19.17 9.30 0.22
N CYS A 65 18.15 8.83 0.93
CA CYS A 65 16.78 8.71 0.42
C CYS A 65 16.00 10.04 0.46
N GLY A 66 16.58 11.05 1.11
CA GLY A 66 15.96 12.35 1.35
C GLY A 66 14.79 12.32 2.33
N VAL A 67 14.31 13.52 2.68
CA VAL A 67 13.21 13.73 3.60
C VAL A 67 11.92 13.12 3.00
N GLY A 68 11.18 12.34 3.78
CA GLY A 68 9.88 11.81 3.37
C GLY A 68 9.49 10.51 4.04
N TYR A 69 8.31 10.03 3.65
CA TYR A 69 7.67 8.81 4.16
C TYR A 69 7.24 7.87 3.05
N SER A 70 7.67 8.12 1.82
CA SER A 70 7.33 7.30 0.66
C SER A 70 7.69 5.83 0.92
N GLY A 71 6.74 4.95 0.64
CA GLY A 71 6.97 3.50 0.67
C GLY A 71 7.85 3.04 -0.49
N PHE A 72 7.93 1.73 -0.65
CA PHE A 72 8.77 1.10 -1.67
C PHE A 72 7.92 0.37 -2.70
N SER A 73 8.35 0.48 -3.96
CA SER A 73 7.96 -0.47 -5.00
C SER A 73 9.18 -1.21 -5.51
N ILE A 74 9.11 -2.54 -5.51
CA ILE A 74 10.24 -3.42 -5.77
C ILE A 74 9.84 -4.39 -6.88
N VAL A 75 10.52 -4.30 -8.02
CA VAL A 75 10.29 -5.16 -9.18
C VAL A 75 11.63 -5.64 -9.72
N GLY A 76 11.85 -6.96 -9.70
CA GLY A 76 13.13 -7.55 -10.06
C GLY A 76 14.28 -7.04 -9.19
N ASP A 77 15.30 -6.45 -9.81
CA ASP A 77 16.49 -5.91 -9.13
C ASP A 77 16.43 -4.38 -8.96
N GLN A 78 15.23 -3.81 -8.86
CA GLN A 78 15.03 -2.36 -8.68
C GLN A 78 14.05 -2.08 -7.54
N LEU A 79 14.44 -1.19 -6.63
CA LEU A 79 13.60 -0.60 -5.59
C LEU A 79 13.42 0.89 -5.90
N PHE A 80 12.18 1.33 -6.00
CA PHE A 80 11.78 2.71 -6.24
C PHE A 80 11.14 3.32 -4.99
N THR A 81 11.51 4.56 -4.69
CA THR A 81 10.91 5.37 -3.61
C THR A 81 11.06 6.86 -3.93
N MET A 82 10.59 7.73 -3.05
CA MET A 82 10.63 9.18 -3.26
C MET A 82 11.30 9.90 -2.10
N GLY A 83 11.92 11.05 -2.39
CA GLY A 83 12.57 11.91 -1.41
C GLY A 83 12.34 13.38 -1.69
N LEU A 84 12.63 14.20 -0.69
CA LEU A 84 12.76 15.65 -0.79
C LEU A 84 14.20 16.02 -0.44
N GLU A 85 14.82 16.77 -1.33
CA GLU A 85 16.15 17.36 -1.17
C GLU A 85 16.17 18.71 -1.90
N GLU A 86 16.79 19.73 -1.30
CA GLU A 86 16.95 21.07 -1.90
C GLU A 86 15.65 21.67 -2.49
N GLY A 87 14.50 21.41 -1.83
CA GLY A 87 13.19 21.90 -2.26
C GLY A 87 12.61 21.20 -3.51
N GLN A 88 13.22 20.12 -3.97
CA GLN A 88 12.70 19.27 -5.04
C GLN A 88 12.22 17.93 -4.49
N CYS A 89 11.08 17.48 -5.00
CA CYS A 89 10.66 16.10 -4.86
C CYS A 89 11.26 15.30 -6.02
N TYR A 90 11.86 14.15 -5.70
CA TYR A 90 12.46 13.24 -6.68
C TYR A 90 12.00 11.81 -6.46
N VAL A 91 12.11 11.02 -7.53
CA VAL A 91 12.08 9.55 -7.45
C VAL A 91 13.52 9.05 -7.47
N ILE A 92 13.82 8.06 -6.65
CA ILE A 92 15.10 7.37 -6.62
C ILE A 92 14.90 5.88 -6.86
N ALA A 93 15.80 5.29 -7.65
CA ALA A 93 15.94 3.86 -7.83
C ALA A 93 17.25 3.38 -7.21
N VAL A 94 17.20 2.31 -6.43
CA VAL A 94 18.37 1.63 -5.87
C VAL A 94 18.27 0.14 -6.11
N LYS A 95 19.40 -0.58 -6.05
CA LYS A 95 19.41 -2.03 -6.09
C LYS A 95 18.94 -2.61 -4.75
N PRO A 96 17.91 -3.49 -4.73
CA PRO A 96 17.49 -4.18 -3.52
C PRO A 96 18.59 -5.08 -2.91
N SER A 97 19.54 -5.52 -3.72
CA SER A 97 20.61 -6.45 -3.34
C SER A 97 21.65 -5.81 -2.41
N ASP A 98 22.09 -4.58 -2.71
CA ASP A 98 23.19 -3.90 -2.00
C ASP A 98 22.92 -2.43 -1.63
N GLY A 99 21.79 -1.85 -2.03
CA GLY A 99 21.42 -0.47 -1.76
C GLY A 99 22.15 0.56 -2.63
N SER A 100 22.90 0.13 -3.66
CA SER A 100 23.54 1.05 -4.60
C SER A 100 22.51 1.79 -5.43
N GLU A 101 22.70 3.10 -5.58
CA GLU A 101 21.84 3.93 -6.41
C GLU A 101 22.01 3.59 -7.90
N LEU A 102 20.87 3.48 -8.58
CA LEU A 102 20.80 3.28 -10.02
C LEU A 102 20.60 4.62 -10.73
N TRP A 103 19.62 5.40 -10.27
CA TRP A 103 19.30 6.73 -10.80
C TRP A 103 18.44 7.51 -9.80
N ARG A 104 18.44 8.83 -9.93
CA ARG A 104 17.48 9.74 -9.27
C ARG A 104 17.00 10.80 -10.26
N THR A 105 15.70 11.08 -10.24
CA THR A 105 15.07 12.06 -11.16
C THR A 105 14.16 13.01 -10.38
N PRO A 106 14.41 14.34 -10.43
CA PRO A 106 13.50 15.32 -9.87
C PRO A 106 12.20 15.37 -10.69
N ILE A 107 11.06 15.29 -10.02
CA ILE A 107 9.74 15.34 -10.67
C ILE A 107 9.10 16.73 -10.57
N GLY A 108 9.41 17.49 -9.53
CA GLY A 108 8.93 18.85 -9.37
C GLY A 108 9.21 19.46 -7.99
N PRO A 109 8.72 20.69 -7.75
CA PRO A 109 8.91 21.35 -6.46
C PRO A 109 8.22 20.58 -5.34
N ALA A 110 8.90 20.44 -4.21
CA ALA A 110 8.32 19.95 -2.97
C ALA A 110 7.62 21.09 -2.20
N ALA A 111 7.00 20.76 -1.07
CA ALA A 111 6.48 21.78 -0.18
C ALA A 111 7.57 22.75 0.31
N LYS A 112 7.19 24.01 0.51
CA LYS A 112 8.06 25.04 1.08
C LYS A 112 8.42 24.70 2.53
N GLU A 113 9.58 25.17 3.00
CA GLU A 113 10.06 24.93 4.36
C GLU A 113 9.09 25.40 5.46
N ASP A 114 8.33 26.46 5.20
CA ASP A 114 7.32 27.02 6.11
C ASP A 114 5.94 26.32 6.03
N ALA A 115 5.79 25.35 5.13
CA ALA A 115 4.54 24.61 4.97
C ALA A 115 4.25 23.75 6.21
N TYR A 116 2.95 23.63 6.54
CA TYR A 116 2.51 22.92 7.74
C TYR A 116 3.08 21.50 7.88
N LEU A 117 3.19 20.73 6.78
CA LEU A 117 3.70 19.36 6.79
C LEU A 117 5.19 19.26 7.17
N MET A 118 5.97 20.32 7.01
CA MET A 118 7.40 20.30 7.33
C MET A 118 7.62 20.15 8.84
N GLY A 119 6.75 20.71 9.68
CA GLY A 119 6.74 20.47 11.13
C GLY A 119 6.34 19.05 11.57
N TRP A 120 6.08 18.15 10.60
CA TRP A 120 5.80 16.72 10.78
C TRP A 120 6.78 15.84 10.01
N GLY A 121 7.97 16.34 9.70
CA GLY A 121 9.01 15.62 8.97
C GLY A 121 8.91 15.70 7.45
N GLY A 122 8.02 16.51 6.87
CA GLY A 122 8.10 16.92 5.46
C GLY A 122 7.96 15.81 4.40
N GLY A 123 8.30 16.14 3.15
CA GLY A 123 8.56 15.21 2.06
C GLY A 123 7.37 14.43 1.46
N PRO A 124 7.60 13.69 0.36
CA PRO A 124 6.60 12.82 -0.27
C PRO A 124 6.22 11.62 0.61
N ARG A 125 4.97 11.17 0.51
CA ARG A 125 4.39 10.07 1.31
C ARG A 125 3.83 8.93 0.47
N SER A 126 3.53 9.20 -0.79
CA SER A 126 3.04 8.25 -1.78
C SER A 126 4.06 7.15 -2.06
N THR A 127 3.61 5.96 -2.41
CA THR A 127 4.46 4.89 -2.95
C THR A 127 4.39 4.94 -4.48
N PRO A 128 5.53 4.98 -5.21
CA PRO A 128 5.51 4.87 -6.67
C PRO A 128 4.80 3.59 -7.11
N THR A 129 4.07 3.58 -8.22
CA THR A 129 3.46 2.36 -8.77
C THR A 129 4.17 1.97 -10.06
N VAL A 130 4.63 0.72 -10.16
CA VAL A 130 5.31 0.18 -11.34
C VAL A 130 4.33 -0.60 -12.22
N ASP A 131 4.31 -0.30 -13.52
CA ASP A 131 3.57 -1.04 -14.55
C ASP A 131 4.45 -1.21 -15.79
N GLY A 132 5.05 -2.40 -15.93
CA GLY A 132 5.99 -2.71 -17.01
C GLY A 132 7.22 -1.79 -17.00
N ASP A 133 7.44 -1.10 -18.12
CA ASP A 133 8.60 -0.22 -18.32
C ASP A 133 8.41 1.18 -17.71
N HIS A 134 7.27 1.45 -17.07
CA HIS A 134 6.94 2.74 -16.49
C HIS A 134 6.69 2.66 -14.98
N LEU A 135 6.95 3.77 -14.31
CA LEU A 135 6.57 4.01 -12.92
C LEU A 135 5.85 5.35 -12.77
N TYR A 136 4.91 5.40 -11.83
CA TYR A 136 4.03 6.54 -11.60
C TYR A 136 4.20 7.03 -10.16
N ALA A 137 4.57 8.29 -9.97
CA ALA A 137 4.91 8.85 -8.67
C ALA A 137 4.17 10.17 -8.42
N LEU A 138 3.62 10.34 -7.22
CA LEU A 138 2.85 11.52 -6.81
C LEU A 138 3.56 12.27 -5.68
N SER A 139 3.99 13.51 -5.92
CA SER A 139 4.60 14.36 -4.90
C SER A 139 3.59 14.84 -3.85
N ASP A 140 4.10 15.31 -2.72
CA ASP A 140 3.34 15.97 -1.66
C ASP A 140 2.59 17.25 -2.14
N THR A 141 3.10 17.88 -3.19
CA THR A 141 2.51 19.08 -3.83
C THR A 141 1.52 18.77 -4.95
N GLY A 142 1.32 17.50 -5.29
CA GLY A 142 0.37 17.09 -6.33
C GLY A 142 0.96 17.02 -7.74
N VAL A 143 2.28 16.91 -7.89
CA VAL A 143 2.90 16.58 -9.18
C VAL A 143 2.83 15.08 -9.38
N LEU A 144 2.06 14.64 -10.37
CA LEU A 144 2.02 13.25 -10.81
C LEU A 144 2.93 13.10 -12.03
N ALA A 145 3.92 12.22 -11.93
CA ALA A 145 4.90 11.97 -12.99
C ALA A 145 4.91 10.50 -13.41
N CYS A 146 5.13 10.27 -14.71
CA CYS A 146 5.47 8.99 -15.29
C CYS A 146 6.94 9.01 -15.72
N LEU A 147 7.69 8.00 -15.29
CA LEU A 147 9.10 7.84 -15.60
C LEU A 147 9.36 6.44 -16.16
N LYS A 148 10.39 6.29 -16.98
CA LYS A 148 10.88 4.96 -17.37
C LYS A 148 11.56 4.29 -16.18
N THR A 149 11.30 3.00 -15.97
CA THR A 149 11.93 2.23 -14.89
C THR A 149 13.43 2.04 -15.10
N ALA A 150 13.87 1.91 -16.37
CA ALA A 150 15.24 1.58 -16.72
C ALA A 150 16.27 2.65 -16.31
N ASP A 151 15.93 3.93 -16.45
CA ASP A 151 16.87 5.04 -16.32
C ASP A 151 16.28 6.28 -15.64
N GLY A 152 15.01 6.24 -15.25
CA GLY A 152 14.33 7.38 -14.63
C GLY A 152 14.00 8.50 -15.60
N GLU A 153 14.06 8.29 -16.92
CA GLU A 153 13.67 9.32 -17.90
C GLU A 153 12.22 9.74 -17.68
N LEU A 154 11.99 11.05 -17.50
CA LEU A 154 10.65 11.61 -17.36
C LEU A 154 9.90 11.51 -18.70
N VAL A 155 8.79 10.77 -18.71
CA VAL A 155 7.92 10.62 -19.90
C VAL A 155 6.89 11.73 -19.96
N TRP A 156 6.18 11.96 -18.85
CA TRP A 156 5.23 13.06 -18.71
C TRP A 156 5.04 13.41 -17.23
N LYS A 157 4.55 14.62 -16.96
CA LYS A 157 4.06 15.02 -15.64
C LYS A 157 2.90 16.01 -15.75
N VAL A 158 2.05 16.03 -14.74
CA VAL A 158 0.88 16.91 -14.59
C VAL A 158 0.76 17.38 -13.15
N SER A 159 0.02 18.46 -12.93
CA SER A 159 -0.30 19.04 -11.62
C SER A 159 -1.75 18.72 -11.26
N LEU A 160 -1.97 17.94 -10.18
CA LEU A 160 -3.31 17.68 -9.64
C LEU A 160 -4.04 18.98 -9.27
N VAL A 161 -3.27 20.01 -8.88
CA VAL A 161 -3.81 21.32 -8.51
C VAL A 161 -4.11 22.16 -9.74
N ASP A 162 -3.10 22.40 -10.59
CA ASP A 162 -3.21 23.38 -11.67
C ASP A 162 -4.01 22.84 -12.87
N ASP A 163 -3.85 21.56 -13.20
CA ASP A 163 -4.48 20.97 -14.39
C ASP A 163 -5.89 20.45 -14.10
N PHE A 164 -6.16 20.06 -12.85
CA PHE A 164 -7.41 19.36 -12.48
C PHE A 164 -8.21 20.03 -11.36
N GLY A 165 -7.76 21.20 -10.87
CA GLY A 165 -8.49 21.97 -9.86
C GLY A 165 -8.49 21.35 -8.46
N GLY A 166 -7.51 20.49 -8.17
CA GLY A 166 -7.30 19.90 -6.86
C GLY A 166 -6.86 20.92 -5.82
N SER A 167 -6.69 20.45 -4.59
CA SER A 167 -6.19 21.28 -3.49
C SER A 167 -5.30 20.45 -2.58
N ILE A 168 -4.08 20.93 -2.35
CA ILE A 168 -3.08 20.24 -1.53
C ILE A 168 -3.66 19.99 -0.11
N PRO A 169 -3.79 18.73 0.33
CA PRO A 169 -4.22 18.42 1.68
C PRO A 169 -3.26 19.00 2.73
N LYS A 170 -3.73 19.14 3.96
CA LYS A 170 -2.96 19.75 5.06
C LYS A 170 -1.59 19.08 5.32
N TRP A 171 -1.47 17.78 5.06
CA TRP A 171 -0.21 17.02 5.16
C TRP A 171 0.39 16.62 3.79
N GLY A 172 -0.02 17.31 2.72
CA GLY A 172 0.35 16.99 1.34
C GLY A 172 -0.43 15.82 0.75
N TYR A 173 -0.38 15.65 -0.56
CA TYR A 173 -0.89 14.44 -1.21
C TYR A 173 -0.10 13.22 -0.71
N SER A 174 -0.81 12.13 -0.43
CA SER A 174 -0.21 10.90 0.13
C SER A 174 -0.79 9.60 -0.44
N GLU A 175 -1.81 9.69 -1.29
CA GLU A 175 -2.30 8.50 -1.98
C GLU A 175 -1.23 7.96 -2.94
N SER A 176 -1.33 6.68 -3.27
CA SER A 176 -0.51 6.07 -4.31
C SER A 176 -1.36 5.74 -5.52
N ALA A 177 -0.95 6.23 -6.69
CA ALA A 177 -1.71 6.10 -7.94
C ALA A 177 -2.01 4.64 -8.27
N LEU A 178 -3.25 4.34 -8.64
CA LEU A 178 -3.67 2.99 -9.06
C LEU A 178 -3.58 2.88 -10.58
N ILE A 179 -2.99 1.81 -11.09
CA ILE A 179 -3.01 1.50 -12.53
C ILE A 179 -4.13 0.52 -12.82
N ASP A 180 -4.98 0.84 -13.79
CA ASP A 180 -6.02 -0.05 -14.30
C ASP A 180 -6.09 0.02 -15.84
N GLY A 181 -5.59 -1.03 -16.50
CA GLY A 181 -5.47 -1.08 -17.96
C GLY A 181 -4.61 0.06 -18.49
N ASP A 182 -5.22 0.98 -19.24
CA ASP A 182 -4.58 2.16 -19.82
C ASP A 182 -4.70 3.41 -18.94
N ARG A 183 -5.20 3.28 -17.71
CA ARG A 183 -5.49 4.41 -16.83
C ARG A 183 -4.58 4.47 -15.61
N VAL A 184 -4.22 5.69 -15.23
CA VAL A 184 -3.71 6.07 -13.91
C VAL A 184 -4.84 6.74 -13.14
N ILE A 185 -5.27 6.14 -12.03
CA ILE A 185 -6.34 6.62 -11.18
C ILE A 185 -5.76 7.35 -9.96
N VAL A 186 -6.20 8.59 -9.75
CA VAL A 186 -5.80 9.50 -8.66
C VAL A 186 -6.97 10.35 -8.20
N THR A 187 -6.85 10.97 -7.03
CA THR A 187 -7.86 11.80 -6.38
C THR A 187 -7.37 13.25 -6.15
N PRO A 188 -7.44 14.13 -7.18
CA PRO A 188 -7.18 15.56 -7.01
C PRO A 188 -8.06 16.20 -5.92
N GLY A 189 -9.26 15.67 -5.73
CA GLY A 189 -10.29 16.26 -4.87
C GLY A 189 -11.13 17.32 -5.60
N GLY A 190 -11.95 18.03 -4.83
CA GLY A 190 -12.89 19.01 -5.36
C GLY A 190 -13.95 18.35 -6.24
N LYS A 191 -14.35 19.03 -7.31
CA LYS A 191 -15.35 18.55 -8.28
C LYS A 191 -14.81 17.45 -9.20
N ASN A 192 -13.49 17.39 -9.35
CA ASN A 192 -12.78 16.31 -10.02
C ASN A 192 -12.25 15.34 -8.96
N PHE A 193 -13.15 14.89 -8.07
CA PHE A 193 -12.77 14.13 -6.87
C PHE A 193 -11.83 12.97 -7.18
N MET A 194 -12.18 12.15 -8.18
CA MET A 194 -11.35 11.07 -8.71
C MET A 194 -11.27 11.17 -10.23
N ILE A 195 -10.08 11.03 -10.79
CA ILE A 195 -9.85 11.09 -12.25
C ILE A 195 -9.03 9.90 -12.73
N GLY A 196 -9.11 9.64 -14.03
CA GLY A 196 -8.36 8.62 -14.72
C GLY A 196 -7.63 9.25 -15.90
N LEU A 197 -6.31 9.17 -15.86
CA LEU A 197 -5.43 9.70 -16.89
C LEU A 197 -4.96 8.58 -17.81
N ASP A 198 -4.80 8.86 -19.10
CA ASP A 198 -4.10 7.99 -20.02
C ASP A 198 -2.66 7.77 -19.49
N LYS A 199 -2.29 6.51 -19.27
CA LYS A 199 -1.02 6.16 -18.63
C LYS A 199 0.21 6.47 -19.48
N GLN A 200 0.03 6.65 -20.78
CA GLN A 200 1.11 7.00 -21.73
C GLN A 200 1.26 8.51 -21.89
N THR A 201 0.20 9.30 -21.68
CA THR A 201 0.25 10.74 -21.98
C THR A 201 -0.10 11.67 -20.82
N GLY A 202 -0.61 11.15 -19.70
CA GLY A 202 -1.08 11.95 -18.55
C GLY A 202 -2.36 12.76 -18.81
N LYS A 203 -3.04 12.54 -19.94
CA LYS A 203 -4.26 13.29 -20.29
C LYS A 203 -5.46 12.66 -19.62
N GLN A 204 -6.35 13.46 -19.06
CA GLN A 204 -7.59 12.93 -18.48
C GLN A 204 -8.47 12.29 -19.55
N ILE A 205 -8.88 11.03 -19.31
CA ILE A 205 -9.76 10.23 -20.18
C ILE A 205 -10.97 9.67 -19.43
N TRP A 206 -11.03 9.86 -18.11
CA TRP A 206 -12.13 9.43 -17.24
C TRP A 206 -12.20 10.33 -16.00
N GLY A 207 -13.37 10.44 -15.36
CA GLY A 207 -13.52 11.16 -14.09
C GLY A 207 -14.82 10.83 -13.38
N SER A 208 -14.82 11.01 -12.06
CA SER A 208 -16.00 10.84 -11.21
C SER A 208 -17.08 11.88 -11.51
N GLU A 209 -18.35 11.47 -11.48
CA GLU A 209 -19.50 12.34 -11.71
C GLU A 209 -20.25 12.64 -10.40
N GLY A 210 -20.62 13.91 -10.19
CA GLY A 210 -21.54 14.30 -9.12
C GLY A 210 -20.97 14.23 -7.70
N ILE A 211 -19.65 14.04 -7.54
CA ILE A 211 -18.98 14.01 -6.24
C ILE A 211 -18.15 15.27 -6.06
N GLU A 212 -18.34 15.93 -4.92
CA GLU A 212 -17.49 17.02 -4.46
C GLU A 212 -16.96 16.70 -3.06
N ALA A 213 -15.71 16.28 -2.98
CA ALA A 213 -15.04 15.92 -1.72
C ALA A 213 -13.55 16.28 -1.78
N LYS A 214 -12.92 16.49 -0.62
CA LYS A 214 -11.50 16.83 -0.58
C LYS A 214 -10.64 15.60 -0.84
N ALA A 215 -9.48 15.79 -1.44
CA ALA A 215 -8.43 14.78 -1.39
C ALA A 215 -8.05 14.51 0.07
N GLN A 216 -7.83 13.24 0.40
CA GLN A 216 -7.34 12.78 1.69
C GLN A 216 -6.17 11.82 1.46
N TYR A 217 -5.80 11.01 2.46
CA TYR A 217 -4.54 10.27 2.45
C TYR A 217 -4.72 8.78 2.11
N ALA A 218 -5.96 8.33 1.93
CA ALA A 218 -6.29 6.96 1.55
C ALA A 218 -6.07 6.72 0.04
N SER A 219 -5.43 5.60 -0.29
CA SER A 219 -5.25 5.20 -1.69
C SER A 219 -6.47 4.47 -2.24
N VAL A 220 -6.73 4.63 -3.54
CA VAL A 220 -7.84 3.97 -4.23
C VAL A 220 -7.60 2.45 -4.35
N ILE A 221 -8.64 1.64 -4.19
CA ILE A 221 -8.65 0.22 -4.59
C ILE A 221 -9.74 -0.04 -5.63
N LYS A 222 -9.54 -1.06 -6.46
CA LYS A 222 -10.53 -1.55 -7.42
C LYS A 222 -11.16 -2.84 -6.91
N HIS A 223 -12.48 -2.96 -7.01
CA HIS A 223 -13.19 -4.17 -6.62
C HIS A 223 -14.41 -4.43 -7.52
N THR A 224 -15.01 -5.60 -7.42
CA THR A 224 -16.22 -5.95 -8.17
C THR A 224 -17.21 -6.71 -7.30
N VAL A 225 -18.46 -6.26 -7.29
CA VAL A 225 -19.59 -6.92 -6.63
C VAL A 225 -20.76 -6.91 -7.60
N ASP A 226 -21.46 -8.05 -7.73
CA ASP A 226 -22.64 -8.19 -8.60
C ASP A 226 -22.42 -7.71 -10.05
N GLY A 227 -21.20 -7.88 -10.57
CA GLY A 227 -20.81 -7.47 -11.93
C GLY A 227 -20.56 -5.97 -12.10
N ILE A 228 -20.68 -5.18 -11.03
CA ILE A 228 -20.32 -3.75 -11.01
C ILE A 228 -18.88 -3.64 -10.54
N THR A 229 -18.01 -3.20 -11.44
CA THR A 229 -16.61 -2.91 -11.12
C THR A 229 -16.47 -1.45 -10.72
N PHE A 230 -15.91 -1.18 -9.55
CA PHE A 230 -15.82 0.17 -9.00
C PHE A 230 -14.44 0.45 -8.40
N TYR A 231 -14.13 1.74 -8.31
CA TYR A 231 -13.04 2.26 -7.50
C TYR A 231 -13.61 2.74 -6.18
N VAL A 232 -12.95 2.42 -5.06
CA VAL A 232 -13.33 2.90 -3.73
C VAL A 232 -12.12 3.49 -3.02
N THR A 233 -12.35 4.60 -2.33
CA THR A 233 -11.41 5.25 -1.42
C THR A 233 -12.19 5.82 -0.23
N ALA A 234 -11.51 6.49 0.70
CA ALA A 234 -12.13 7.21 1.79
C ALA A 234 -11.68 8.68 1.83
N SER A 235 -12.63 9.56 2.11
CA SER A 235 -12.40 11.01 2.27
C SER A 235 -13.12 11.51 3.55
N ASN A 236 -13.18 12.83 3.77
CA ASN A 236 -13.85 13.41 4.94
C ASN A 236 -15.27 12.88 5.15
N PRO A 237 -16.10 12.65 4.10
CA PRO A 237 -17.43 12.06 4.28
C PRO A 237 -17.45 10.57 4.61
N GLY A 238 -16.31 9.88 4.62
CA GLY A 238 -16.22 8.41 4.75
C GLY A 238 -15.88 7.73 3.43
N LEU A 239 -16.40 6.51 3.23
CA LEU A 239 -16.20 5.73 2.02
C LEU A 239 -16.95 6.34 0.83
N ILE A 240 -16.27 6.40 -0.31
CA ILE A 240 -16.85 6.85 -1.58
C ILE A 240 -16.42 5.85 -2.66
N ALA A 241 -17.40 5.30 -3.38
CA ALA A 241 -17.16 4.38 -4.48
C ALA A 241 -17.80 4.85 -5.78
N VAL A 242 -17.07 4.73 -6.88
CA VAL A 242 -17.48 5.16 -8.23
C VAL A 242 -17.31 4.02 -9.22
N ASP A 243 -18.28 3.86 -10.12
CA ASP A 243 -18.24 2.89 -11.20
C ASP A 243 -17.01 3.13 -12.09
N ALA A 244 -16.19 2.09 -12.29
CA ALA A 244 -14.91 2.21 -12.98
C ALA A 244 -15.06 2.53 -14.48
N THR A 245 -16.26 2.35 -15.05
CA THR A 245 -16.53 2.65 -16.46
C THR A 245 -17.06 4.06 -16.64
N SER A 246 -18.11 4.42 -15.90
CA SER A 246 -18.90 5.64 -16.08
C SER A 246 -18.52 6.79 -15.14
N GLY A 247 -17.83 6.52 -14.03
CA GLY A 247 -17.50 7.54 -13.04
C GLY A 247 -18.63 7.91 -12.08
N LYS A 248 -19.83 7.35 -12.26
CA LYS A 248 -20.97 7.61 -11.38
C LYS A 248 -20.76 6.96 -10.01
N GLN A 249 -21.17 7.65 -8.96
CA GLN A 249 -21.15 7.07 -7.61
C GLN A 249 -22.01 5.81 -7.55
N VAL A 250 -21.42 4.69 -7.12
CA VAL A 250 -22.14 3.41 -6.95
C VAL A 250 -22.57 3.18 -5.51
N PHE A 251 -21.79 3.65 -4.53
CA PHE A 251 -22.19 3.72 -3.12
C PHE A 251 -21.33 4.73 -2.34
N ALA A 252 -21.81 5.09 -1.15
CA ALA A 252 -21.04 5.81 -0.13
C ALA A 252 -21.45 5.32 1.26
N ASP A 253 -20.55 5.45 2.24
CA ASP A 253 -20.84 5.16 3.65
C ASP A 253 -20.15 6.18 4.55
N THR A 254 -20.87 6.71 5.53
CA THR A 254 -20.38 7.77 6.42
C THR A 254 -19.85 7.25 7.76
N GLY A 255 -19.81 5.93 7.98
CA GLY A 255 -19.50 5.33 9.28
C GLY A 255 -18.11 5.66 9.81
N THR A 256 -17.19 6.09 8.94
CA THR A 256 -15.81 6.49 9.29
C THR A 256 -15.48 7.93 8.91
N ALA A 257 -16.49 8.76 8.68
CA ALA A 257 -16.31 10.17 8.35
C ALA A 257 -15.54 10.90 9.46
N ASN A 258 -14.60 11.76 9.09
CA ASN A 258 -13.97 12.69 10.05
C ASN A 258 -13.43 13.96 9.37
N GLY A 259 -13.26 15.00 10.18
CA GLY A 259 -12.83 16.33 9.72
C GLY A 259 -11.33 16.60 9.79
N VAL A 260 -10.50 15.62 10.18
CA VAL A 260 -9.07 15.86 10.46
C VAL A 260 -8.18 15.25 9.39
N ALA A 261 -8.13 13.92 9.32
CA ALA A 261 -7.36 13.19 8.32
C ALA A 261 -7.91 11.77 8.18
N VAL A 262 -8.33 11.42 6.96
CA VAL A 262 -8.78 10.06 6.60
C VAL A 262 -7.64 9.39 5.87
N ILE A 263 -7.05 8.36 6.50
CA ILE A 263 -5.74 7.82 6.11
C ILE A 263 -5.80 6.36 5.64
N PRO A 264 -6.49 5.44 6.32
CA PRO A 264 -6.39 4.03 5.98
C PRO A 264 -7.00 3.71 4.61
N THR A 265 -6.33 2.87 3.83
CA THR A 265 -6.89 2.33 2.59
C THR A 265 -7.98 1.30 2.94
N PRO A 266 -9.18 1.36 2.34
CA PRO A 266 -10.24 0.37 2.57
C PRO A 266 -9.80 -1.06 2.24
N ILE A 267 -10.47 -2.06 2.83
CA ILE A 267 -10.38 -3.46 2.43
C ILE A 267 -11.68 -3.83 1.74
N ALA A 268 -11.60 -4.37 0.52
CA ALA A 268 -12.73 -4.95 -0.18
C ALA A 268 -12.49 -6.45 -0.41
N THR A 269 -13.45 -7.28 -0.02
CA THR A 269 -13.35 -8.74 -0.16
C THR A 269 -14.74 -9.37 -0.27
N GLY A 270 -14.93 -10.21 -1.29
CA GLY A 270 -16.26 -10.71 -1.64
C GLY A 270 -17.25 -9.55 -1.77
N ASP A 271 -18.34 -9.62 -1.01
CA ASP A 271 -19.41 -8.62 -1.05
C ASP A 271 -19.19 -7.51 -0.01
N PHE A 272 -18.06 -7.50 0.70
CA PHE A 272 -17.85 -6.63 1.86
C PHE A 272 -16.82 -5.54 1.59
N VAL A 273 -17.06 -4.37 2.20
CA VAL A 273 -16.06 -3.29 2.30
C VAL A 273 -15.92 -2.88 3.76
N TYR A 274 -14.69 -3.00 4.27
CA TYR A 274 -14.30 -2.55 5.60
C TYR A 274 -13.48 -1.27 5.51
N HIS A 275 -13.70 -0.36 6.44
CA HIS A 275 -12.85 0.80 6.62
C HIS A 275 -12.77 1.20 8.09
N THR A 276 -11.64 1.79 8.48
CA THR A 276 -11.39 2.32 9.82
C THR A 276 -10.75 3.69 9.69
N SER A 277 -10.99 4.55 10.66
CA SER A 277 -10.30 5.83 10.77
C SER A 277 -10.18 6.23 12.24
N ALA A 278 -9.05 6.83 12.58
CA ALA A 278 -8.84 7.50 13.85
C ALA A 278 -9.62 8.84 13.92
N TYR A 279 -9.27 9.66 14.90
CA TYR A 279 -9.95 10.92 15.21
C TYR A 279 -11.41 10.69 15.59
N ASP A 280 -11.63 9.73 16.49
CA ASP A 280 -12.92 9.39 17.08
C ASP A 280 -13.94 8.76 16.11
N ALA A 281 -13.54 8.48 14.86
CA ALA A 281 -14.44 7.95 13.83
C ALA A 281 -14.77 6.47 14.02
N GLY A 282 -13.78 5.64 14.36
CA GLY A 282 -14.00 4.20 14.56
C GLY A 282 -13.82 3.37 13.31
N ASN A 283 -14.71 2.39 13.09
CA ASN A 283 -14.67 1.51 11.93
C ASN A 283 -16.06 1.05 11.49
N THR A 284 -16.16 0.65 10.23
CA THR A 284 -17.40 0.19 9.59
C THR A 284 -17.12 -1.05 8.77
N LEU A 285 -18.10 -1.95 8.72
CA LEU A 285 -18.19 -3.00 7.71
C LEU A 285 -19.56 -2.88 7.06
N VAL A 286 -19.53 -2.73 5.74
CA VAL A 286 -20.74 -2.77 4.92
C VAL A 286 -20.72 -3.98 4.02
N LYS A 287 -21.88 -4.61 3.86
CA LYS A 287 -22.14 -5.58 2.82
C LYS A 287 -22.78 -4.86 1.64
N LEU A 288 -22.31 -5.15 0.45
CA LEU A 288 -22.80 -4.62 -0.79
C LEU A 288 -23.68 -5.67 -1.45
N ALA A 289 -24.79 -5.22 -2.00
CA ALA A 289 -25.67 -6.04 -2.83
C ALA A 289 -26.10 -5.23 -4.05
N LYS A 290 -26.58 -5.91 -5.07
CA LYS A 290 -27.15 -5.28 -6.26
C LYS A 290 -28.22 -4.26 -5.88
N GLY A 291 -27.98 -2.99 -6.21
CA GLY A 291 -28.93 -1.91 -6.08
C GLY A 291 -29.69 -1.63 -7.39
N ASP A 292 -30.38 -0.49 -7.40
CA ASP A 292 -31.12 -0.02 -8.57
C ASP A 292 -30.21 0.70 -9.57
N SER A 293 -30.55 0.61 -10.86
CA SER A 293 -29.94 1.43 -11.93
C SER A 293 -28.41 1.43 -11.97
N GLY A 294 -27.77 0.28 -11.68
CA GLY A 294 -26.30 0.15 -11.71
C GLY A 294 -25.60 0.66 -10.44
N THR A 295 -26.33 0.87 -9.34
CA THR A 295 -25.76 1.17 -8.02
C THR A 295 -25.60 -0.09 -7.18
N LEU A 296 -24.93 0.03 -6.03
CA LEU A 296 -24.84 -1.00 -5.01
C LEU A 296 -25.61 -0.54 -3.77
N ALA A 297 -26.54 -1.38 -3.30
CA ALA A 297 -27.17 -1.20 -2.01
C ALA A 297 -26.14 -1.46 -0.90
N VAL A 298 -26.14 -0.59 0.11
CA VAL A 298 -25.25 -0.68 1.27
C VAL A 298 -26.05 -1.22 2.45
N GLU A 299 -25.71 -2.42 2.89
CA GLU A 299 -26.25 -3.05 4.10
C GLU A 299 -25.20 -2.96 5.21
N PRO A 300 -25.38 -2.09 6.22
CA PRO A 300 -24.44 -2.02 7.34
C PRO A 300 -24.42 -3.35 8.10
N VAL A 301 -23.23 -3.94 8.27
CA VAL A 301 -23.03 -5.09 9.16
C VAL A 301 -22.76 -4.58 10.57
N TYR A 302 -21.81 -3.65 10.70
CA TYR A 302 -21.58 -2.89 11.92
C TYR A 302 -20.98 -1.52 11.58
N SER A 303 -21.21 -0.55 12.48
CA SER A 303 -20.53 0.75 12.51
C SER A 303 -20.20 1.06 13.97
N LEU A 304 -18.92 0.99 14.31
CA LEU A 304 -18.42 1.08 15.67
C LEU A 304 -17.69 2.41 15.85
N SER A 305 -18.11 3.22 16.81
CA SER A 305 -17.46 4.49 17.16
C SER A 305 -16.33 4.27 18.19
N LYS A 306 -15.67 5.35 18.62
CA LYS A 306 -14.65 5.30 19.67
C LYS A 306 -15.14 4.66 20.98
N GLU A 307 -16.42 4.80 21.30
CA GLU A 307 -17.03 4.27 22.52
C GLU A 307 -17.00 2.74 22.54
N SER A 308 -17.02 2.10 21.36
CA SER A 308 -16.92 0.65 21.19
C SER A 308 -15.52 0.10 21.52
N LYS A 309 -14.51 0.96 21.69
CA LYS A 309 -13.11 0.58 21.96
C LYS A 309 -12.58 -0.46 20.96
N SER A 310 -12.89 -0.24 19.69
CA SER A 310 -12.56 -1.13 18.58
C SER A 310 -11.43 -0.53 17.71
N MET A 311 -11.26 -0.98 16.47
CA MET A 311 -10.20 -0.48 15.59
C MET A 311 -10.44 0.99 15.23
N GLU A 312 -9.47 1.84 15.57
CA GLU A 312 -9.37 3.25 15.19
C GLU A 312 -7.97 3.48 14.60
N ASN A 313 -7.73 2.93 13.40
CA ASN A 313 -6.40 3.02 12.80
C ASN A 313 -6.10 4.46 12.38
N HIS A 314 -4.92 4.94 12.77
CA HIS A 314 -4.47 6.29 12.44
C HIS A 314 -3.57 6.27 11.22
N HIS A 315 -2.36 5.74 11.36
CA HIS A 315 -1.43 5.51 10.27
C HIS A 315 -1.20 4.01 10.10
N GLY A 316 -0.63 3.62 8.96
CA GLY A 316 -0.04 2.30 8.82
C GLY A 316 -0.98 1.19 8.34
N GLY A 317 -2.29 1.46 8.32
CA GLY A 317 -3.31 0.58 7.76
C GLY A 317 -3.58 -0.68 8.57
N VAL A 318 -4.41 -1.56 8.00
CA VAL A 318 -4.80 -2.85 8.58
C VAL A 318 -4.68 -3.97 7.55
N VAL A 319 -4.47 -5.21 7.96
CA VAL A 319 -4.45 -6.40 7.09
C VAL A 319 -5.55 -7.38 7.52
N LEU A 320 -6.23 -8.01 6.55
CA LEU A 320 -7.22 -9.06 6.80
C LEU A 320 -6.58 -10.44 6.58
N VAL A 321 -6.51 -11.26 7.61
CA VAL A 321 -5.97 -12.63 7.57
C VAL A 321 -6.96 -13.56 8.25
N ASP A 322 -7.44 -14.57 7.51
CA ASP A 322 -8.32 -15.64 8.02
C ASP A 322 -9.52 -15.15 8.85
N GLY A 323 -10.21 -14.11 8.34
CA GLY A 323 -11.39 -13.53 9.00
C GLY A 323 -11.06 -12.62 10.19
N VAL A 324 -9.80 -12.20 10.35
CA VAL A 324 -9.35 -11.31 11.42
C VAL A 324 -8.63 -10.10 10.83
N ILE A 325 -9.03 -8.91 11.26
CA ILE A 325 -8.35 -7.67 10.95
C ILE A 325 -7.25 -7.45 11.98
N TYR A 326 -6.02 -7.26 11.51
CA TYR A 326 -4.87 -6.89 12.34
C TYR A 326 -4.39 -5.50 11.99
N GLY A 327 -4.06 -4.71 13.01
CA GLY A 327 -3.44 -3.40 12.83
C GLY A 327 -3.23 -2.66 14.14
N PHE A 328 -2.80 -1.40 14.04
CA PHE A 328 -2.62 -0.54 15.20
C PHE A 328 -3.85 0.35 15.41
N THR A 329 -4.40 0.40 16.62
CA THR A 329 -5.53 1.27 16.99
C THR A 329 -5.05 2.41 17.90
N LYS A 330 -5.64 3.61 17.77
CA LYS A 330 -5.44 4.71 18.73
C LYS A 330 -6.27 4.56 20.01
N THR A 331 -7.22 3.64 20.04
CA THR A 331 -8.00 3.32 21.24
C THR A 331 -7.07 2.98 22.41
N ASN A 332 -7.48 3.40 23.61
CA ASN A 332 -6.75 3.17 24.86
C ASN A 332 -5.26 3.59 24.81
N ARG A 333 -4.97 4.73 24.18
CA ARG A 333 -3.63 5.35 24.06
C ARG A 333 -2.65 4.63 23.11
N GLY A 334 -3.13 3.74 22.25
CA GLY A 334 -2.31 3.13 21.21
C GLY A 334 -1.94 1.67 21.49
N ASN A 335 -2.40 0.75 20.64
CA ASN A 335 -2.18 -0.69 20.81
C ASN A 335 -2.17 -1.42 19.45
N TRP A 336 -1.44 -2.53 19.37
CA TRP A 336 -1.71 -3.55 18.35
C TRP A 336 -3.02 -4.26 18.69
N MET A 337 -3.82 -4.59 17.68
CA MET A 337 -5.16 -5.15 17.86
C MET A 337 -5.44 -6.23 16.83
N ALA A 338 -6.20 -7.23 17.26
CA ALA A 338 -6.99 -8.08 16.39
C ALA A 338 -8.48 -7.79 16.59
N GLN A 339 -9.20 -7.66 15.47
CA GLN A 339 -10.63 -7.47 15.42
C GLN A 339 -11.24 -8.58 14.57
N ASP A 340 -12.33 -9.20 15.03
CA ASP A 340 -13.08 -10.13 14.18
C ASP A 340 -13.68 -9.37 12.99
N PHE A 341 -13.45 -9.88 11.78
CA PHE A 341 -13.89 -9.20 10.56
C PHE A 341 -15.40 -9.13 10.44
N GLN A 342 -16.15 -10.14 10.88
CA GLN A 342 -17.60 -10.19 10.64
C GLN A 342 -18.42 -9.57 11.77
N THR A 343 -17.97 -9.72 13.02
CA THR A 343 -18.71 -9.20 14.18
C THR A 343 -18.24 -7.81 14.61
N GLY A 344 -17.01 -7.43 14.25
CA GLY A 344 -16.38 -6.19 14.69
C GLY A 344 -15.85 -6.26 16.13
N ASP A 345 -15.94 -7.41 16.78
CA ASP A 345 -15.48 -7.62 18.15
C ASP A 345 -13.96 -7.44 18.26
N THR A 346 -13.52 -6.69 19.27
CA THR A 346 -12.11 -6.66 19.66
C THR A 346 -11.74 -8.01 20.25
N LEU A 347 -10.93 -8.79 19.55
CA LEU A 347 -10.46 -10.09 20.02
C LEU A 347 -9.36 -9.94 21.07
N TRP A 348 -8.41 -9.05 20.80
CA TRP A 348 -7.38 -8.64 21.76
C TRP A 348 -6.80 -7.28 21.39
N MET A 349 -6.18 -6.64 22.38
CA MET A 349 -5.50 -5.36 22.25
C MET A 349 -4.26 -5.38 23.16
N GLU A 350 -3.07 -5.17 22.58
CA GLU A 350 -1.81 -5.25 23.30
C GLU A 350 -0.89 -4.06 22.98
N SER A 351 -0.41 -3.40 24.02
CA SER A 351 0.62 -2.37 23.91
C SER A 351 1.98 -3.02 23.83
N VAL A 352 2.84 -2.53 22.92
CA VAL A 352 4.21 -3.02 22.79
C VAL A 352 5.19 -1.85 22.83
N GLY A 353 6.13 -1.91 23.77
CA GLY A 353 7.23 -0.96 23.86
C GLY A 353 6.75 0.49 23.98
N LYS A 354 7.33 1.37 23.18
CA LYS A 354 6.99 2.80 23.14
C LYS A 354 6.01 3.15 22.02
N THR A 355 5.58 2.18 21.22
CA THR A 355 4.79 2.38 20.00
C THR A 355 3.50 3.13 20.28
N ARG A 356 3.26 4.23 19.55
CA ARG A 356 2.03 5.04 19.66
C ARG A 356 1.20 5.01 18.37
N SER A 357 1.77 4.56 17.28
CA SER A 357 1.16 4.24 15.99
C SER A 357 2.01 3.15 15.33
N GLY A 358 1.49 2.45 14.34
CA GLY A 358 2.32 1.48 13.63
C GLY A 358 1.77 1.08 12.27
N SER A 359 2.70 0.75 11.38
CA SER A 359 2.44 0.22 10.04
C SER A 359 2.57 -1.28 10.03
N ILE A 360 1.74 -1.95 9.22
CA ILE A 360 1.65 -3.40 9.22
C ILE A 360 1.70 -3.98 7.80
N ALA A 361 2.44 -5.08 7.67
CA ALA A 361 2.43 -5.94 6.50
C ALA A 361 2.31 -7.41 6.93
N TYR A 362 1.94 -8.26 5.98
CA TYR A 362 1.84 -9.71 6.18
C TYR A 362 2.65 -10.45 5.11
N ALA A 363 3.39 -11.47 5.52
CA ALA A 363 4.09 -12.36 4.60
C ALA A 363 4.27 -13.73 5.26
N ASP A 364 4.06 -14.81 4.49
CA ASP A 364 4.31 -16.20 4.91
C ASP A 364 3.81 -16.55 6.31
N GLY A 365 2.55 -16.22 6.62
CA GLY A 365 1.98 -16.55 7.93
C GLY A 365 2.48 -15.69 9.09
N ARG A 366 3.10 -14.55 8.82
CA ARG A 366 3.60 -13.61 9.84
C ARG A 366 3.15 -12.18 9.59
N LEU A 367 2.85 -11.48 10.69
CA LEU A 367 2.63 -10.05 10.74
C LEU A 367 3.95 -9.33 11.04
N TYR A 368 4.21 -8.27 10.30
CA TYR A 368 5.37 -7.38 10.47
C TYR A 368 4.84 -6.04 11.00
N CYS A 369 4.90 -5.88 12.31
CA CYS A 369 4.32 -4.78 13.05
C CYS A 369 5.38 -3.71 13.33
N TYR A 370 5.45 -2.68 12.50
CA TYR A 370 6.46 -1.62 12.53
C TYR A 370 5.98 -0.40 13.33
N GLY A 371 6.66 -0.10 14.44
CA GLY A 371 6.29 0.95 15.38
C GLY A 371 6.88 2.33 15.04
N ASP A 372 6.13 3.38 15.39
CA ASP A 372 6.40 4.74 14.96
C ASP A 372 7.48 5.51 15.75
N GLN A 373 7.84 5.08 16.96
CA GLN A 373 8.73 5.87 17.84
C GLN A 373 10.22 5.57 17.65
N ASP A 374 10.62 4.31 17.83
CA ASP A 374 12.01 3.87 17.84
C ASP A 374 12.34 2.93 16.66
N GLY A 375 11.41 2.78 15.73
CA GLY A 375 11.55 1.89 14.58
C GLY A 375 11.57 0.41 15.00
N SER A 376 11.03 0.07 16.16
CA SER A 376 10.87 -1.32 16.56
C SER A 376 9.94 -2.07 15.61
N VAL A 377 10.31 -3.28 15.23
CA VAL A 377 9.46 -4.22 14.50
C VAL A 377 9.21 -5.44 15.37
N VAL A 378 7.94 -5.83 15.47
CA VAL A 378 7.53 -7.11 16.05
C VAL A 378 7.15 -8.03 14.91
N LEU A 379 7.82 -9.18 14.82
CA LEU A 379 7.33 -10.31 14.03
C LEU A 379 6.31 -11.07 14.88
N ALA A 380 5.10 -11.26 14.39
CA ALA A 380 4.05 -11.97 15.12
C ALA A 380 3.38 -13.04 14.27
N GLU A 381 2.94 -14.11 14.91
CA GLU A 381 2.02 -15.08 14.31
C GLU A 381 0.58 -14.54 14.46
N PRO A 382 -0.23 -14.51 13.39
CA PRO A 382 -1.65 -14.19 13.48
C PRO A 382 -2.35 -15.13 14.47
N SER A 383 -3.06 -14.55 15.44
CA SER A 383 -3.80 -15.30 16.45
C SER A 383 -5.08 -14.55 16.83
N ARG A 384 -6.12 -15.29 17.21
CA ARG A 384 -7.37 -14.73 17.74
C ARG A 384 -7.33 -14.54 19.26
N ASN A 385 -6.31 -15.07 19.93
CA ASN A 385 -6.28 -15.19 21.40
C ASN A 385 -5.26 -14.27 22.09
N GLY A 386 -4.47 -13.52 21.34
CA GLY A 386 -3.43 -12.62 21.85
C GLY A 386 -2.28 -12.45 20.85
N LEU A 387 -1.37 -11.53 21.14
CA LEU A 387 -0.17 -11.28 20.34
C LEU A 387 0.87 -12.39 20.56
N VAL A 388 1.12 -13.19 19.52
CA VAL A 388 2.13 -14.26 19.58
C VAL A 388 3.43 -13.77 18.93
N VAL A 389 4.34 -13.22 19.73
CA VAL A 389 5.62 -12.69 19.25
C VAL A 389 6.58 -13.80 18.83
N LYS A 390 7.14 -13.67 17.62
CA LYS A 390 8.13 -14.57 17.00
C LYS A 390 9.47 -13.90 16.72
N GLY A 391 9.64 -12.66 17.13
CA GLY A 391 10.85 -11.91 16.83
C GLY A 391 10.68 -10.44 17.13
N LYS A 392 11.79 -9.78 17.45
CA LYS A 392 11.85 -8.33 17.57
C LYS A 392 13.12 -7.82 16.90
N LEU A 393 12.99 -6.66 16.30
CA LEU A 393 14.06 -5.87 15.73
C LEU A 393 13.87 -4.44 16.24
N VAL A 394 14.96 -3.71 16.47
CA VAL A 394 14.94 -2.25 16.58
C VAL A 394 15.88 -1.74 15.50
N LEU A 395 15.53 -0.63 14.85
CA LEU A 395 16.42 -0.07 13.84
C LEU A 395 17.81 0.19 14.44
N PRO A 396 18.88 -0.08 13.67
CA PRO A 396 20.25 0.09 14.15
C PRO A 396 20.62 1.56 14.35
N GLU A 397 19.96 2.47 13.63
CA GLU A 397 20.08 3.92 13.79
C GLU A 397 18.74 4.59 13.39
N GLN A 398 18.55 5.85 13.80
CA GLN A 398 17.42 6.69 13.41
C GLN A 398 17.95 7.94 12.71
N THR A 399 17.12 8.59 11.90
CA THR A 399 17.55 9.83 11.23
C THR A 399 17.81 10.96 12.22
N ASP A 400 18.75 11.84 11.86
CA ASP A 400 18.99 13.12 12.53
C ASP A 400 18.03 14.23 12.05
N ILE A 401 17.21 13.99 11.01
CA ILE A 401 16.21 14.94 10.53
C ILE A 401 15.19 15.20 11.64
N ASP A 402 15.08 16.46 12.06
CA ASP A 402 14.05 16.89 13.00
C ASP A 402 12.66 16.71 12.37
N ARG A 403 11.81 15.97 13.07
CA ARG A 403 10.44 15.69 12.64
C ARG A 403 9.43 16.58 13.35
N GLY A 404 9.85 17.35 14.35
CA GLY A 404 8.97 18.13 15.22
C GLY A 404 7.91 17.24 15.88
N LYS A 405 6.73 17.17 15.26
CA LYS A 405 5.59 16.33 15.72
C LYS A 405 5.47 15.00 14.97
N GLY A 406 6.30 14.79 13.95
CA GLY A 406 6.34 13.59 13.14
C GLY A 406 6.93 12.39 13.88
N ALA A 407 6.72 11.21 13.31
CA ALA A 407 7.26 9.96 13.80
C ALA A 407 7.67 9.10 12.60
N ILE A 408 7.91 7.80 12.77
CA ILE A 408 8.14 6.85 11.67
C ILE A 408 6.79 6.36 11.15
N TRP A 409 6.45 6.71 9.92
CA TRP A 409 5.14 6.36 9.33
C TRP A 409 5.22 5.58 8.03
N ALA A 410 6.42 5.33 7.52
CA ALA A 410 6.58 4.49 6.33
C ALA A 410 6.07 3.07 6.59
N HIS A 411 5.64 2.39 5.53
CA HIS A 411 5.15 1.02 5.62
C HIS A 411 6.30 0.02 5.46
N PRO A 412 6.32 -1.09 6.23
CA PRO A 412 7.26 -2.18 5.96
C PRO A 412 6.91 -2.85 4.64
N VAL A 413 7.93 -3.19 3.85
CA VAL A 413 7.79 -3.91 2.57
C VAL A 413 8.60 -5.18 2.61
N ILE A 414 8.03 -6.28 2.11
CA ILE A 414 8.69 -7.58 2.07
C ILE A 414 8.72 -8.08 0.63
N ALA A 415 9.91 -8.14 0.04
CA ALA A 415 10.13 -8.59 -1.33
C ALA A 415 11.51 -9.25 -1.46
N GLY A 416 11.65 -10.28 -2.30
CA GLY A 416 12.92 -10.95 -2.55
C GLY A 416 13.63 -11.42 -1.27
N ASN A 417 12.87 -12.06 -0.37
CA ASN A 417 13.34 -12.52 0.94
C ASN A 417 13.95 -11.40 1.81
N THR A 418 13.58 -10.15 1.59
CA THR A 418 14.16 -8.99 2.28
C THR A 418 13.06 -8.13 2.88
N LEU A 419 13.23 -7.74 4.15
CA LEU A 419 12.42 -6.71 4.80
C LEU A 419 13.06 -5.34 4.54
N PHE A 420 12.30 -4.43 3.95
CA PHE A 420 12.69 -3.03 3.74
C PHE A 420 11.92 -2.14 4.71
N LEU A 421 12.67 -1.29 5.43
CA LEU A 421 12.15 -0.31 6.38
C LEU A 421 12.71 1.07 6.05
N ARG A 422 11.94 2.10 6.35
CA ARG A 422 12.35 3.49 6.13
C ARG A 422 12.17 4.33 7.38
N ASP A 423 13.18 5.12 7.68
CA ASP A 423 13.10 6.25 8.59
C ASP A 423 13.66 7.51 7.91
N GLN A 424 12.79 8.32 7.30
CA GLN A 424 13.15 9.53 6.56
C GLN A 424 14.18 9.25 5.43
N ASP A 425 15.40 9.77 5.56
CA ASP A 425 16.51 9.60 4.62
C ASP A 425 17.18 8.21 4.69
N LEU A 426 16.86 7.43 5.73
CA LEU A 426 17.41 6.11 5.96
C LEU A 426 16.50 5.01 5.41
N VAL A 427 17.07 4.10 4.62
CA VAL A 427 16.45 2.86 4.17
C VAL A 427 17.29 1.68 4.63
N PHE A 428 16.65 0.71 5.25
CA PHE A 428 17.29 -0.50 5.79
C PHE A 428 16.77 -1.74 5.07
N ALA A 429 17.66 -2.67 4.74
CA ALA A 429 17.32 -3.96 4.19
C ALA A 429 17.78 -5.09 5.13
N PHE A 430 16.86 -5.97 5.53
CA PHE A 430 17.16 -7.11 6.39
C PHE A 430 16.86 -8.44 5.71
N ASP A 431 17.78 -9.40 5.85
CA ASP A 431 17.66 -10.73 5.27
C ASP A 431 16.66 -11.60 6.04
N LEU A 432 15.62 -12.04 5.34
CA LEU A 432 14.57 -12.92 5.87
C LEU A 432 14.65 -14.34 5.30
N LYS A 433 15.70 -14.68 4.55
CA LYS A 433 15.84 -16.02 3.97
C LYS A 433 15.94 -17.08 5.06
N ARG A 434 15.18 -18.16 4.87
CA ARG A 434 15.14 -19.32 5.78
C ARG A 434 16.41 -20.16 5.73
#